data_AF-A0A7S2LWL1-F1
#
_entry.id   AF-A0A7S2LWL1-F1
#
_cell.length_a   1.000
_cell.length_b   1.000
_cell.length_c   1.000
_cell.angle_alpha   90.00
_cell.angle_beta   90.00
_cell.angle_gamma   90.00
#
_symmetry.space_group_name_H-M   'P 1'
#
loop_
_entity.id
_entity.type
_entity.pdbx_description
1 polymer ?
#
loop_
_entity_poly.entity_id
_entity_poly.type
_entity_poly.pdbx_seq_one_letter_code
_entity_poly.pdbx_strand_id
1 'polypeptide(L)'
;RQQCLELLASLRADPGWDSSTNVYAFVTDYIKPLTAGTGLGYALYLNADDPLEVNVMISHSWTENVEDFLEAVGRSTSEDDVMFICFLSLYQCEDGAGPSI
;
A
#
# COMPACT_ATOMS: atom_id res chain seq x y z
N ARG A 1 -7.80 7.23 3.44
CA ARG A 1 -7.84 6.58 4.79
C ARG A 1 -8.43 5.16 4.78
N GLN A 2 -9.64 4.96 4.24
CA GLN A 2 -10.37 3.68 4.33
C GLN A 2 -9.58 2.47 3.78
N GLN A 3 -8.97 2.60 2.60
CA GLN A 3 -8.14 1.54 1.98
C GLN A 3 -7.03 1.03 2.92
N CYS A 4 -6.39 1.91 3.70
CA CYS A 4 -5.35 1.52 4.65
C CYS A 4 -5.90 0.73 5.84
N LEU A 5 -7.10 1.08 6.34
CA LEU A 5 -7.75 0.38 7.44
C LEU A 5 -8.25 -1.00 7.02
N GLU A 6 -8.78 -1.12 5.80
CA GLU A 6 -9.18 -2.40 5.21
C GLU A 6 -7.97 -3.30 4.97
N LEU A 7 -6.88 -2.75 4.45
CA LEU A 7 -5.62 -3.46 4.31
C LEU A 7 -5.12 -3.97 5.67
N LEU A 8 -5.07 -3.11 6.69
CA LEU A 8 -4.69 -3.51 8.05
C LEU A 8 -5.60 -4.62 8.62
N ALA A 9 -6.91 -4.51 8.40
CA ALA A 9 -7.85 -5.55 8.83
C ALA A 9 -7.61 -6.88 8.10
N SER A 10 -7.31 -6.85 6.80
CA SER A 10 -7.00 -8.05 6.02
C SER A 10 -5.71 -8.72 6.48
N LEU A 11 -4.67 -7.93 6.78
CA LEU A 11 -3.40 -8.43 7.32
C LEU A 11 -3.63 -9.14 8.66
N ARG A 12 -4.35 -8.50 9.58
CA ARG A 12 -4.67 -9.09 10.90
C ARG A 12 -5.54 -10.34 10.83
N ALA A 13 -6.30 -10.50 9.76
CA ALA A 13 -7.13 -11.69 9.54
C ALA A 13 -6.34 -12.87 8.94
N ASP A 14 -5.16 -12.61 8.36
CA ASP A 14 -4.29 -13.66 7.81
C ASP A 14 -3.55 -14.39 8.95
N PRO A 15 -3.73 -15.71 9.11
CA PRO A 15 -3.00 -16.50 10.11
C PRO A 15 -1.48 -16.49 9.94
N GLY A 16 -0.99 -16.17 8.74
CA GLY A 16 0.44 -16.04 8.42
C GLY A 16 1.01 -14.65 8.68
N TRP A 17 0.20 -13.69 9.11
CA TRP A 17 0.67 -12.33 9.37
C TRP A 17 1.54 -12.24 10.63
N ASP A 18 2.69 -11.59 10.49
CA ASP A 18 3.57 -11.21 11.58
C ASP A 18 3.50 -9.69 11.77
N SER A 19 3.03 -9.23 12.93
CA SER A 19 2.90 -7.80 13.22
C SER A 19 4.24 -7.06 13.29
N SER A 20 5.37 -7.77 13.32
CA SER A 20 6.71 -7.18 13.24
C SER A 20 7.21 -6.94 11.80
N THR A 21 6.41 -7.33 10.78
CA THR A 21 6.74 -7.21 9.36
C THR A 21 7.09 -5.78 8.96
N ASN A 22 8.23 -5.63 8.28
CA ASN A 22 8.67 -4.37 7.69
C ASN A 22 8.19 -4.19 6.25
N VAL A 23 8.33 -2.99 5.70
CA VAL A 23 7.83 -2.68 4.34
C VAL A 23 8.49 -3.55 3.26
N TYR A 24 9.77 -3.93 3.38
CA TYR A 24 10.41 -4.84 2.41
C TYR A 24 9.67 -6.19 2.29
N ALA A 25 9.45 -6.84 3.44
CA ALA A 25 8.78 -8.13 3.48
C ALA A 25 7.31 -7.99 3.06
N PHE A 26 6.62 -6.98 3.59
CA PHE A 26 5.22 -6.70 3.22
C PHE A 26 5.03 -6.48 1.71
N VAL A 27 5.90 -5.69 1.06
CA VAL A 27 5.79 -5.47 -0.38
C VAL A 27 6.02 -6.77 -1.14
N THR A 28 7.01 -7.56 -0.72
CA THR A 28 7.38 -8.81 -1.40
C THR A 28 6.27 -9.86 -1.28
N ASP A 29 5.71 -10.02 -0.08
CA ASP A 29 4.84 -11.15 0.25
C ASP A 29 3.36 -10.84 0.03
N TYR A 30 2.97 -9.56 0.05
CA TYR A 30 1.55 -9.14 -0.06
C TYR A 30 1.30 -8.22 -1.27
N ILE A 31 2.08 -7.16 -1.45
CA ILE A 31 1.77 -6.17 -2.51
C ILE A 31 2.09 -6.70 -3.92
N LYS A 32 3.26 -7.28 -4.12
CA LYS A 32 3.66 -7.80 -5.44
C LYS A 32 2.71 -8.89 -5.93
N PRO A 33 2.33 -9.91 -5.13
CA PRO A 33 1.36 -10.92 -5.59
C PRO A 33 0.01 -10.34 -6.01
N LEU A 34 -0.47 -9.30 -5.31
CA LEU A 34 -1.76 -8.66 -5.61
C LEU A 34 -1.73 -7.78 -6.86
N THR A 35 -0.55 -7.34 -7.30
CA THR A 35 -0.39 -6.37 -8.40
C THR A 35 0.40 -6.92 -9.59
N ALA A 36 0.90 -8.16 -9.51
CA ALA A 36 1.63 -8.80 -10.61
C ALA A 36 0.85 -8.75 -11.94
N GLY A 37 1.53 -8.30 -13.00
CA GLY A 37 0.97 -8.17 -14.35
C GLY A 37 -0.02 -7.02 -14.58
N THR A 38 -0.38 -6.23 -13.56
CA THR A 38 -1.35 -5.13 -13.73
C THR A 38 -0.73 -3.84 -14.24
N GLY A 39 0.56 -3.63 -13.96
CA GLY A 39 1.23 -2.35 -14.18
C GLY A 39 0.79 -1.22 -13.24
N LEU A 40 -0.08 -1.51 -12.27
CA LEU A 40 -0.64 -0.55 -11.32
C LEU A 40 -0.14 -0.83 -9.91
N GLY A 41 0.31 0.20 -9.20
CA GLY A 41 0.52 0.09 -7.75
C GLY A 41 -0.79 -0.24 -7.04
N TYR A 42 -0.70 -0.89 -5.88
CA TYR A 42 -1.85 -1.35 -5.09
C TYR A 42 -2.93 -0.27 -4.85
N ALA A 43 -2.52 0.94 -4.48
CA ALA A 43 -3.45 2.04 -4.21
C ALA A 43 -4.28 2.38 -5.45
N LEU A 44 -3.64 2.45 -6.62
CA LEU A 44 -4.30 2.73 -7.91
C LEU A 44 -5.09 1.53 -8.41
N TYR A 45 -4.63 0.30 -8.14
CA TYR A 45 -5.34 -0.92 -8.48
C TYR A 45 -6.72 -0.98 -7.79
N LEU A 46 -6.83 -0.51 -6.54
CA LEU A 46 -8.10 -0.52 -5.80
C LEU A 46 -9.13 0.51 -6.29
N ASN A 47 -8.71 1.57 -6.98
CA ASN A 47 -9.60 2.62 -7.50
C ASN A 47 -9.39 2.87 -9.00
N ALA A 48 -8.98 1.83 -9.74
CA ALA A 48 -8.63 1.95 -11.15
C ALA A 48 -9.79 2.46 -12.03
N ASP A 49 -11.03 2.19 -11.64
CA ASP A 49 -12.23 2.62 -12.36
C ASP A 49 -12.49 4.13 -12.23
N ASP A 50 -12.13 4.74 -11.09
CA ASP A 50 -12.29 6.17 -10.81
C ASP A 50 -11.11 6.67 -9.93
N PRO A 51 -9.94 6.96 -10.54
CA PRO A 51 -8.75 7.35 -9.80
C PRO A 51 -8.94 8.64 -9.01
N LEU A 52 -8.56 8.62 -7.74
CA LEU A 52 -8.67 9.77 -6.85
C LEU A 52 -7.47 10.73 -7.00
N GLU A 53 -7.73 12.03 -6.95
CA GLU A 53 -6.69 13.07 -6.98
C GLU A 53 -5.97 13.15 -5.62
N VAL A 54 -4.67 12.90 -5.63
CA VAL A 54 -3.82 12.91 -4.42
C VAL A 54 -3.66 14.33 -3.88
N ASN A 55 -3.89 14.50 -2.57
CA ASN A 55 -3.63 15.74 -1.85
C ASN A 55 -2.60 15.59 -0.71
N VAL A 56 -2.20 14.35 -0.37
CA VAL A 56 -1.18 14.04 0.63
C VAL A 56 -0.14 13.10 0.05
N MET A 57 1.15 13.48 0.11
CA MET A 57 2.27 12.60 -0.25
C MET A 57 2.94 12.08 1.00
N ILE A 58 3.18 10.77 1.05
CA ILE A 58 3.79 10.11 2.18
C ILE A 58 4.93 9.19 1.72
N SER A 59 6.15 9.54 2.13
CA SER A 59 7.37 8.75 1.90
C SER A 59 7.84 8.12 3.21
N HIS A 60 8.11 6.82 3.17
CA HIS A 60 8.45 6.01 4.36
C HIS A 60 9.73 5.21 4.17
N SER A 61 10.30 4.74 5.29
CA SER A 61 11.46 3.86 5.25
C SER A 61 11.04 2.45 4.91
N TRP A 62 11.83 1.77 4.08
CA TRP A 62 11.62 0.36 3.80
C TRP A 62 11.78 -0.56 5.04
N THR A 63 12.51 -0.12 6.05
CA THR A 63 12.73 -0.86 7.31
C THR A 63 11.66 -0.56 8.36
N GLU A 64 10.68 0.29 8.06
CA GLU A 64 9.62 0.66 8.98
C GLU A 64 8.62 -0.49 9.18
N ASN A 65 8.03 -0.56 10.36
CA ASN A 65 6.97 -1.52 10.66
C ASN A 65 5.67 -1.12 9.95
N VAL A 66 5.07 -2.08 9.24
CA VAL A 66 3.89 -1.81 8.38
C VAL A 66 2.62 -1.62 9.19
N GLU A 67 2.44 -2.40 10.25
CA GLU A 67 1.25 -2.33 11.09
C GLU A 67 1.19 -1.00 11.84
N ASP A 68 2.28 -0.62 12.50
CA ASP A 68 2.43 0.67 13.18
C ASP A 68 2.20 1.83 12.20
N PHE A 69 2.75 1.73 10.99
CA PHE A 69 2.55 2.71 9.95
C PHE A 69 1.07 2.85 9.55
N LEU A 70 0.37 1.74 9.26
CA LEU A 70 -1.04 1.77 8.87
C LEU A 70 -1.95 2.25 10.01
N GLU A 71 -1.63 1.90 11.26
CA GLU A 71 -2.31 2.44 12.43
C GLU A 71 -2.10 3.95 12.61
N ALA A 72 -0.88 4.44 12.37
CA ALA A 72 -0.58 5.86 12.39
C ALA A 72 -1.39 6.59 11.33
N VAL A 73 -1.41 6.09 10.09
CA VAL A 73 -2.26 6.62 9.01
C VAL A 73 -3.73 6.66 9.44
N GLY A 74 -4.25 5.57 10.02
CA GLY A 74 -5.65 5.48 10.45
C GLY A 74 -6.06 6.49 11.53
N ARG A 75 -5.11 6.88 12.39
CA ARG A 75 -5.29 7.85 13.48
C ARG A 75 -5.00 9.30 13.09
N SER A 76 -4.11 9.52 12.12
CA SER A 76 -3.57 10.84 11.78
C SER A 76 -4.14 11.44 10.49
N THR A 77 -4.98 10.70 9.77
CA THR A 77 -5.63 11.18 8.54
C THR A 77 -7.14 11.24 8.67
N SER A 78 -7.75 12.05 7.80
CA SER A 78 -9.17 12.26 7.65
C SER A 78 -9.72 11.49 6.45
N GLU A 79 -11.05 11.55 6.24
CA GLU A 79 -11.69 10.94 5.08
C GLU A 79 -11.42 11.73 3.79
N ASP A 80 -11.13 13.03 3.89
CA ASP A 80 -10.83 13.91 2.77
C ASP A 80 -9.37 13.73 2.26
N ASP A 81 -8.53 13.02 3.01
CA ASP A 81 -7.13 12.77 2.63
C ASP A 81 -7.02 11.62 1.62
N VAL A 82 -6.61 11.98 0.41
CA VAL A 82 -6.22 11.08 -0.67
C VAL A 82 -4.70 11.00 -0.69
N MET A 83 -4.20 9.85 -0.26
CA MET A 83 -2.77 9.67 0.02
C MET A 83 -2.06 8.94 -1.11
N PHE A 84 -0.91 9.48 -1.51
CA PHE A 84 0.12 8.76 -2.24
C PHE A 84 1.13 8.22 -1.22
N ILE A 85 1.03 6.92 -0.92
CA ILE A 85 2.01 6.20 -0.10
C ILE A 85 2.95 5.47 -1.05
N CYS A 86 4.24 5.82 -1.06
CA CYS A 86 5.18 5.38 -2.10
C CYS A 86 5.15 3.86 -2.38
N PHE A 87 5.20 3.03 -1.34
CA PHE A 87 5.25 1.58 -1.50
C PHE A 87 3.90 0.92 -1.86
N LEU A 88 2.79 1.65 -1.74
CA LEU A 88 1.45 1.22 -2.18
C LEU A 88 1.09 1.80 -3.55
N SER A 89 1.60 2.98 -3.89
CA SER A 89 1.16 3.73 -5.08
C SER A 89 2.05 3.46 -6.29
N LEU A 90 3.33 3.17 -6.07
CA LEU A 90 4.25 2.79 -7.12
C LEU A 90 4.12 1.31 -7.44
N TYR A 91 4.30 0.97 -8.71
CA TYR A 91 4.35 -0.41 -9.15
C TYR A 91 5.65 -1.09 -8.72
N GLN A 92 5.56 -2.17 -7.95
CA GLN A 92 6.72 -2.81 -7.31
C GLN A 92 7.22 -4.08 -8.00
N CYS A 93 6.46 -4.63 -8.96
CA CYS A 93 6.71 -6.00 -9.45
C CYS A 93 7.91 -6.13 -10.38
N GLU A 94 8.28 -5.06 -11.09
CA GLU A 94 9.39 -5.05 -12.07
C GLU A 94 9.29 -6.16 -13.14
N ASP A 95 8.06 -6.62 -13.43
CA ASP A 95 7.76 -7.72 -14.35
C ASP A 95 7.53 -7.26 -15.80
N GLY A 96 7.80 -5.98 -16.10
CA GLY A 96 7.63 -5.38 -17.42
C GLY A 96 6.20 -4.91 -17.73
N ALA A 97 5.22 -5.09 -16.84
CA ALA A 97 3.86 -4.56 -17.02
C ALA A 97 3.73 -3.08 -16.60
N GLY A 98 4.67 -2.59 -15.77
CA GLY A 98 4.65 -1.22 -15.25
C GLY A 98 5.12 -0.15 -16.25
N PRO A 99 4.98 1.13 -15.88
CA PRO A 99 5.52 2.23 -16.68
C PRO A 99 7.03 2.06 -16.89
N SER A 100 7.48 2.18 -18.14
CA SER A 100 8.90 2.34 -18.45
C SER A 100 9.30 3.80 -18.31
N ILE A 101 10.44 4.05 -17.68
CA ILE A 101 11.13 5.36 -17.73
C ILE A 101 12.00 5.39 -18.99
#